data_AF-A0A2M7T9Z6-F1
#
_entry.id   AF-A0A2M7T9Z6-F1
#
_cell.length_a   1.000
_cell.length_b   1.000
_cell.length_c   1.000
_cell.angle_alpha   90.00
_cell.angle_beta   90.00
_cell.angle_gamma   90.00
#
_symmetry.space_group_name_H-M   'P 1'
#
loop_
_entity.id
_entity.type
_entity.pdbx_description
1 polymer ?
#
loop_
_entity_poly.entity_id
_entity_poly.type
_entity_poly.pdbx_seq_one_letter_code
_entity_poly.pdbx_strand_id
1 'polypeptide(L)'
;MGNLTKKVKKKKSRKTKAKIASLVTISLAMGFLNTAAAFYLRQVYNAKTLLPPTGISRRDVIFNVGDITILDKAVALKILVDSDLLIAEEIRQVAIVALLVAFVYLLGKDMLDRVGLFIFIGGLSSLLYYVFLFAFTRWPSSLLSKDIIAVV
;
A
#
# COMPACT_ATOMS: atom_id res chain seq x y z
N MET A 1 25.48 21.07 38.39
CA MET A 1 25.26 20.99 36.93
C MET A 1 24.60 19.69 36.41
N GLY A 2 24.77 18.50 37.02
CA GLY A 2 24.38 17.21 36.41
C GLY A 2 22.88 16.87 36.29
N ASN A 3 21.99 17.58 36.98
CA ASN A 3 20.55 17.25 37.00
C ASN A 3 19.75 17.95 35.87
N LEU A 4 20.23 19.12 35.42
CA LEU A 4 19.62 19.89 34.33
C LEU A 4 19.88 19.23 32.97
N THR A 5 21.08 18.71 32.74
CA THR A 5 21.46 18.00 31.50
C THR A 5 20.69 16.69 31.34
N LYS A 6 20.44 15.96 32.43
CA LYS A 6 19.58 14.75 32.44
C LYS A 6 18.13 15.08 32.09
N LYS A 7 17.55 16.16 32.65
CA LYS A 7 16.19 16.60 32.32
C LYS A 7 16.04 17.02 30.86
N VAL A 8 17.02 17.74 30.30
CA VAL A 8 17.02 18.16 28.88
C VAL A 8 17.12 16.96 27.95
N LYS A 9 18.04 16.01 28.20
CA LYS A 9 18.14 14.75 27.42
C LYS A 9 16.84 13.94 27.48
N LYS A 10 16.23 13.80 28.67
CA LYS A 10 14.96 13.07 28.85
C LYS A 10 13.79 13.75 28.12
N LYS A 11 13.71 15.09 28.13
CA LYS A 11 12.69 15.86 27.41
C LYS A 11 12.85 15.74 25.88
N LYS A 12 14.08 15.82 25.36
CA LYS A 12 14.40 15.63 23.93
C LYS A 12 13.99 14.23 23.46
N SER A 13 14.34 13.18 24.22
CA SER A 13 13.96 11.79 23.92
C SER A 13 12.44 11.59 23.86
N ARG A 14 11.68 12.18 24.80
CA ARG A 14 10.21 12.09 24.82
C ARG A 14 9.57 12.73 23.58
N LYS A 15 10.09 13.89 23.14
CA LYS A 15 9.63 14.58 21.92
C LYS A 15 9.92 13.77 20.66
N THR A 16 11.09 13.12 20.58
CA THR A 16 11.43 12.21 19.47
C THR A 16 10.51 10.99 19.42
N LYS A 17 10.25 10.34 20.57
CA LYS A 17 9.32 9.21 20.64
C LYS A 17 7.91 9.60 20.21
N ALA A 18 7.42 10.75 20.66
CA ALA A 18 6.11 11.26 20.23
C ALA A 18 6.05 11.53 18.72
N LYS A 19 7.13 12.06 18.12
CA LYS A 19 7.22 12.28 16.67
C LYS A 19 7.17 10.96 15.89
N ILE A 20 7.91 9.95 16.34
CA ILE A 20 7.88 8.61 15.70
C ILE A 20 6.49 7.99 15.83
N ALA A 21 5.88 8.08 17.02
CA ALA A 21 4.52 7.58 17.23
C ALA A 21 3.52 8.26 16.28
N SER A 22 3.59 9.58 16.12
CA SER A 22 2.71 10.28 15.17
C SER A 22 2.93 9.85 13.71
N LEU A 23 4.19 9.57 13.31
CA LEU A 23 4.47 9.08 11.96
C LEU A 23 3.88 7.68 11.72
N VAL A 24 4.00 6.79 12.71
CA VAL A 24 3.39 5.46 12.65
C VAL A 24 1.86 5.56 12.58
N THR A 25 1.24 6.44 13.38
CA THR A 25 -0.21 6.66 13.34
C THR A 25 -0.66 7.19 11.97
N ILE A 26 0.09 8.13 11.37
CA ILE A 26 -0.21 8.64 10.02
C ILE A 26 -0.14 7.50 9.01
N SER A 27 0.93 6.69 9.05
CA SER A 27 1.08 5.56 8.14
C SER A 27 -0.03 4.52 8.29
N LEU A 28 -0.47 4.27 9.53
CA LEU A 28 -1.60 3.40 9.84
C LEU A 28 -2.90 3.90 9.23
N ALA A 29 -3.23 5.17 9.48
CA ALA A 29 -4.43 5.80 8.94
C ALA A 29 -4.41 5.84 7.40
N MET A 30 -3.27 6.19 6.82
CA MET A 30 -3.10 6.27 5.37
C MET A 30 -3.17 4.90 4.69
N GLY A 31 -2.56 3.86 5.29
CA GLY A 31 -2.66 2.48 4.82
C GLY A 31 -4.11 1.98 4.86
N PHE A 32 -4.82 2.24 5.96
CA PHE A 32 -6.24 1.88 6.08
C PHE A 32 -7.11 2.60 5.05
N LEU A 33 -6.92 3.92 4.87
CA LEU A 33 -7.64 4.72 3.88
C LEU A 33 -7.43 4.18 2.47
N ASN A 34 -6.18 3.85 2.12
CA ASN A 34 -5.82 3.28 0.83
C ASN A 34 -6.54 1.94 0.58
N THR A 35 -6.53 1.05 1.58
CA THR A 35 -7.22 -0.24 1.49
C THR A 35 -8.72 -0.09 1.40
N ALA A 36 -9.31 0.73 2.27
CA ALA A 36 -10.76 0.95 2.28
C ALA A 36 -11.23 1.51 0.94
N ALA A 37 -10.54 2.52 0.41
CA ALA A 37 -10.86 3.09 -0.91
C ALA A 37 -10.77 2.02 -2.02
N ALA A 38 -9.70 1.23 -2.08
CA ALA A 38 -9.55 0.16 -3.07
C ALA A 38 -10.63 -0.93 -2.92
N PHE A 39 -10.92 -1.35 -1.69
CA PHE A 39 -11.92 -2.38 -1.39
C PHE A 39 -13.33 -1.91 -1.77
N TYR A 40 -13.73 -0.71 -1.36
CA TYR A 40 -15.05 -0.16 -1.70
C TYR A 40 -15.19 0.11 -3.18
N LEU A 41 -14.15 0.63 -3.85
CA LEU A 41 -14.18 0.83 -5.29
C LEU A 41 -14.49 -0.48 -6.00
N ARG A 42 -13.79 -1.57 -5.66
CA ARG A 42 -14.07 -2.90 -6.21
C ARG A 42 -15.47 -3.42 -5.88
N GLN A 43 -16.01 -3.11 -4.70
CA GLN A 43 -17.38 -3.50 -4.38
C GLN A 43 -18.43 -2.72 -5.20
N VAL A 44 -18.23 -1.43 -5.42
CA VAL A 44 -19.14 -0.56 -6.20
C VAL A 44 -19.21 -1.03 -7.65
N TYR A 45 -18.07 -1.38 -8.25
CA TYR A 45 -18.00 -1.91 -9.61
C TYR A 45 -18.32 -3.42 -9.70
N ASN A 46 -18.91 -4.02 -8.65
CA ASN A 46 -19.24 -5.46 -8.57
C ASN A 46 -18.07 -6.39 -8.94
N ALA A 47 -16.83 -5.93 -8.73
CA ALA A 47 -15.60 -6.66 -9.00
C ALA A 47 -15.31 -7.77 -7.98
N LYS A 48 -16.35 -8.43 -7.45
CA LYS A 48 -16.25 -9.58 -6.52
C LYS A 48 -15.59 -10.80 -7.17
N THR A 49 -15.34 -10.77 -8.48
CA THR A 49 -14.90 -11.91 -9.30
C THR A 49 -13.88 -11.51 -10.38
N LEU A 50 -12.88 -10.68 -10.04
CA LEU A 50 -11.73 -10.44 -10.94
C LEU A 50 -10.64 -11.52 -10.82
N LEU A 51 -10.79 -12.46 -9.88
CA LEU A 51 -10.13 -13.76 -9.96
C LEU A 51 -11.17 -14.76 -10.46
N PRO A 52 -10.92 -15.53 -11.53
CA PRO A 52 -11.86 -16.56 -11.96
C PRO A 52 -12.09 -17.54 -10.79
N PRO A 53 -13.35 -17.90 -10.46
CA PRO A 53 -13.66 -18.83 -9.34
C PRO A 53 -12.99 -20.20 -9.52
N THR A 54 -12.68 -20.54 -10.77
CA THR A 54 -11.90 -21.67 -11.19
C THR A 54 -10.53 -21.14 -11.59
N GLY A 55 -9.47 -21.51 -10.88
CA GLY A 55 -8.11 -21.04 -11.14
C GLY A 55 -7.69 -21.10 -12.62
N ILE A 56 -6.66 -20.33 -12.95
CA ILE A 56 -6.09 -20.17 -14.31
C ILE A 56 -6.04 -21.53 -15.02
N SER A 57 -6.81 -21.70 -16.10
CA SER A 57 -6.78 -22.93 -16.88
C SER A 57 -5.51 -22.95 -17.74
N ARG A 58 -4.92 -24.14 -17.97
CA ARG A 58 -3.73 -24.32 -18.84
C ARG A 58 -3.89 -23.75 -20.26
N ARG A 59 -5.12 -23.45 -20.68
CA ARG A 59 -5.45 -22.86 -21.98
C ARG A 59 -5.37 -21.33 -21.99
N ASP A 60 -5.30 -20.69 -20.82
CA ASP A 60 -5.23 -19.24 -20.65
C ASP A 60 -3.78 -18.74 -20.52
N VAL A 61 -2.80 -19.63 -20.72
CA VAL A 61 -1.38 -19.35 -20.57
C VAL A 61 -0.73 -19.50 -21.95
N ILE A 62 -0.39 -18.36 -22.55
CA ILE A 62 0.31 -18.30 -23.84
C ILE A 62 1.77 -18.77 -23.67
N PHE A 63 2.39 -18.43 -22.54
CA PHE A 63 3.79 -18.76 -22.29
C PHE A 63 4.05 -18.92 -20.79
N ASN A 64 4.72 -19.99 -20.38
CA ASN A 64 5.18 -20.19 -19.02
C ASN A 64 6.68 -20.50 -19.04
N VAL A 65 7.48 -19.65 -18.42
CA VAL A 65 8.91 -19.88 -18.19
C VAL A 65 9.20 -19.65 -16.72
N GLY A 66 9.27 -20.73 -15.95
CA GLY A 66 9.54 -20.64 -14.52
C GLY A 66 8.46 -19.86 -13.77
N ASP A 67 8.87 -18.78 -13.09
CA ASP A 67 7.98 -17.91 -12.30
C ASP A 67 7.23 -16.85 -13.14
N ILE A 68 7.46 -16.79 -14.47
CA ILE A 68 6.78 -15.84 -15.37
C ILE A 68 5.70 -16.57 -16.18
N THR A 69 4.45 -16.17 -16.00
CA THR A 69 3.29 -16.70 -16.75
C THR A 69 2.67 -15.58 -17.56
N ILE A 70 2.77 -15.67 -18.89
CA ILE A 70 2.11 -14.76 -19.84
C ILE A 70 0.71 -15.32 -20.08
N LEU A 71 -0.31 -14.64 -19.54
CA LEU A 71 -1.70 -15.00 -19.75
C LEU A 71 -2.23 -14.50 -21.09
N ASP A 72 -3.24 -15.20 -21.61
CA ASP A 72 -3.95 -14.81 -22.81
C ASP A 72 -4.65 -13.46 -22.61
N LYS A 73 -4.51 -12.60 -23.61
CA LYS A 73 -4.96 -11.20 -23.60
C LYS A 73 -6.45 -11.11 -23.26
N ALA A 74 -7.25 -12.11 -23.62
CA ALA A 74 -8.68 -12.17 -23.33
C ALA A 74 -9.02 -12.32 -21.83
N VAL A 75 -8.22 -13.03 -21.04
CA VAL A 75 -8.44 -13.21 -19.59
C VAL A 75 -7.87 -12.01 -18.82
N ALA A 76 -6.70 -11.51 -19.24
CA ALA A 76 -6.15 -10.26 -18.73
C ALA A 76 -7.07 -9.07 -19.03
N LEU A 77 -7.65 -8.99 -20.23
CA LEU A 77 -8.64 -7.98 -20.61
C LEU A 77 -9.95 -8.16 -19.85
N LYS A 78 -10.46 -9.37 -19.61
CA LYS A 78 -11.69 -9.51 -18.82
C LYS A 78 -11.55 -8.97 -17.38
N ILE A 79 -10.32 -8.89 -16.88
CA ILE A 79 -9.96 -8.25 -15.61
C ILE A 79 -9.73 -6.73 -15.76
N LEU A 80 -9.28 -6.27 -16.93
CA LEU A 80 -8.97 -4.87 -17.27
C LEU A 80 -10.09 -4.10 -18.01
N VAL A 81 -11.19 -4.74 -18.42
CA VAL A 81 -12.13 -4.21 -19.43
C VAL A 81 -13.16 -3.22 -18.87
N ASP A 82 -13.36 -3.18 -17.55
CA ASP A 82 -14.12 -2.08 -16.95
C ASP A 82 -13.22 -0.83 -16.93
N SER A 83 -13.30 -0.06 -18.02
CA SER A 83 -12.49 1.13 -18.25
C SER A 83 -12.71 2.17 -17.15
N ASP A 84 -13.91 2.21 -16.59
CA ASP A 84 -14.27 3.15 -15.52
C ASP A 84 -13.65 2.73 -14.19
N LEU A 85 -13.61 1.42 -13.89
CA LEU A 85 -12.90 0.89 -12.73
C LEU A 85 -11.38 1.15 -12.82
N LEU A 86 -10.80 0.94 -14.01
CA LEU A 86 -9.36 1.12 -14.22
C LEU A 86 -8.95 2.59 -14.05
N ILE A 87 -9.70 3.52 -14.66
CA ILE A 87 -9.51 4.96 -14.48
C ILE A 87 -9.66 5.33 -13.01
N ALA A 88 -10.67 4.79 -12.33
CA ALA A 88 -10.88 5.09 -10.91
C ALA A 88 -9.74 4.55 -10.01
N GLU A 89 -9.21 3.35 -10.28
CA GLU A 89 -8.05 2.80 -9.56
C GLU A 89 -6.77 3.61 -9.84
N GLU A 90 -6.57 4.08 -11.07
CA GLU A 90 -5.44 4.95 -11.43
C GLU A 90 -5.54 6.31 -10.73
N ILE A 91 -6.70 6.97 -10.81
CA ILE A 91 -6.96 8.25 -10.12
C ILE A 91 -6.74 8.08 -8.62
N ARG A 92 -7.19 6.97 -8.02
CA ARG A 92 -7.00 6.67 -6.60
C ARG A 92 -5.51 6.52 -6.25
N GLN A 93 -4.72 5.85 -7.10
CA GLN A 93 -3.26 5.72 -6.91
C GLN A 93 -2.55 7.08 -7.03
N VAL A 94 -2.94 7.90 -7.99
CA VAL A 94 -2.42 9.27 -8.11
C VAL A 94 -2.78 10.11 -6.89
N ALA A 95 -4.02 10.00 -6.40
CA ALA A 95 -4.50 10.72 -5.23
C ALA A 95 -3.72 10.34 -3.94
N ILE A 96 -3.43 9.06 -3.73
CA ILE A 96 -2.68 8.62 -2.54
C ILE A 96 -1.22 9.08 -2.59
N VAL A 97 -0.59 9.08 -3.78
CA VAL A 97 0.76 9.61 -3.98
C VAL A 97 0.79 11.13 -3.78
N ALA A 98 -0.18 11.87 -4.34
CA ALA A 98 -0.29 13.30 -4.15
C ALA A 98 -0.45 13.67 -2.66
N LEU A 99 -1.28 12.91 -1.93
CA LEU A 99 -1.45 13.07 -0.48
C LEU A 99 -0.13 12.80 0.28
N LEU A 100 0.61 11.75 -0.10
CA LEU A 100 1.91 11.44 0.49
C LEU A 100 2.91 12.58 0.28
N VAL A 101 3.02 13.08 -0.95
CA VAL A 101 3.89 14.19 -1.30
C VAL A 101 3.54 15.45 -0.49
N ALA A 102 2.24 15.76 -0.35
CA ALA A 102 1.79 16.89 0.47
C ALA A 102 2.20 16.72 1.94
N PHE A 103 1.99 15.55 2.54
CA PHE A 103 2.40 15.27 3.93
C PHE A 103 3.90 15.39 4.13
N VAL A 104 4.68 14.83 3.21
CA VAL A 104 6.14 14.90 3.24
C VAL A 104 6.64 16.34 3.14
N TYR A 105 6.02 17.13 2.27
CA TYR A 105 6.35 18.55 2.10
C TYR A 105 6.05 19.37 3.36
N LEU A 106 4.92 19.10 4.04
CA LEU A 106 4.55 19.78 5.29
C LEU A 106 5.46 19.38 6.48
N LEU A 107 5.86 18.11 6.57
CA LEU A 107 6.58 17.57 7.74
C LEU A 107 8.11 17.64 7.61
N GLY A 108 8.63 17.61 6.39
CA GLY A 108 10.05 17.53 6.11
C GLY A 108 10.71 18.91 6.04
N LYS A 109 11.77 19.08 6.83
CA LYS A 109 12.54 20.33 6.89
C LYS A 109 13.48 20.48 5.70
N ASP A 110 14.26 19.46 5.44
CA ASP A 110 15.28 19.40 4.39
C ASP A 110 14.95 18.32 3.36
N MET A 111 15.59 18.34 2.19
CA MET A 111 15.32 17.36 1.12
C MET A 111 15.59 15.92 1.55
N LEU A 112 16.64 15.68 2.33
CA LEU A 112 16.93 14.35 2.88
C LEU A 112 15.87 13.88 3.89
N ASP A 113 15.41 14.80 4.76
CA ASP A 113 14.31 14.54 5.69
C ASP A 113 13.02 14.22 4.94
N ARG A 114 12.75 14.92 3.84
CA ARG A 114 11.59 14.69 2.97
C ARG A 114 11.64 13.32 2.29
N VAL A 115 12.77 12.97 1.68
CA VAL A 115 12.95 11.66 1.04
C VAL A 115 12.84 10.53 2.07
N GLY A 116 13.45 10.70 3.25
CA GLY A 116 13.32 9.74 4.34
C GLY A 116 11.88 9.56 4.83
N LEU A 117 11.13 10.66 4.98
CA LEU A 117 9.71 10.61 5.34
C LEU A 117 8.86 9.98 4.24
N PHE A 118 9.16 10.25 2.98
CA PHE A 118 8.45 9.67 1.84
C PHE A 118 8.59 8.15 1.81
N ILE A 119 9.83 7.65 1.91
CA ILE A 119 10.11 6.22 1.93
C ILE A 119 9.50 5.57 3.18
N PHE A 120 9.64 6.21 4.35
CA PHE A 120 9.13 5.66 5.60
C PHE A 120 7.60 5.59 5.61
N ILE A 121 6.92 6.72 5.36
CA ILE A 121 5.46 6.78 5.40
C ILE A 121 4.88 5.96 4.25
N GLY A 122 5.38 6.16 3.03
CA GLY A 122 4.92 5.44 1.85
C GLY A 122 5.13 3.94 1.97
N GLY A 123 6.33 3.50 2.34
CA GLY A 123 6.64 2.08 2.50
C GLY A 123 5.83 1.43 3.61
N LEU A 124 5.74 2.05 4.79
CA LEU A 124 4.96 1.50 5.90
C LEU A 124 3.46 1.43 5.58
N SER A 125 2.90 2.48 4.94
CA SER A 125 1.50 2.48 4.49
C SER A 125 1.24 1.43 3.40
N SER A 126 2.18 1.19 2.48
CA SER A 126 2.06 0.13 1.48
C SER A 126 2.08 -1.26 2.10
N LEU A 127 2.93 -1.52 3.09
CA LEU A 127 2.91 -2.78 3.83
C LEU A 127 1.58 -2.98 4.58
N LEU A 128 1.12 -1.93 5.26
CA LEU A 128 -0.14 -1.95 5.99
C LEU A 128 -1.36 -2.12 5.06
N TYR A 129 -1.27 -1.64 3.82
CA TYR A 129 -2.32 -1.86 2.83
C TYR A 129 -2.64 -3.35 2.66
N TYR A 130 -1.59 -4.19 2.57
CA TYR A 130 -1.76 -5.65 2.47
C TYR A 130 -2.31 -6.26 3.75
N VAL A 131 -1.88 -5.78 4.92
CA VAL A 131 -2.39 -6.26 6.22
C VAL A 131 -3.89 -5.97 6.35
N PHE A 132 -4.34 -4.78 5.98
CA PHE A 132 -5.75 -4.44 6.00
C PHE A 132 -6.53 -5.16 4.90
N LEU A 133 -5.94 -5.34 3.71
CA LEU A 133 -6.58 -6.08 2.63
C LEU A 133 -6.87 -7.52 3.06
N PHE A 134 -5.91 -8.14 3.75
CA PHE A 134 -6.10 -9.44 4.39
C PHE A 134 -7.21 -9.42 5.43
N ALA A 135 -7.29 -8.37 6.27
CA ALA A 135 -8.37 -8.26 7.25
C ALA A 135 -9.77 -8.16 6.60
N PHE A 136 -9.91 -7.47 5.48
CA PHE A 136 -11.20 -7.31 4.79
C PHE A 136 -11.61 -8.51 3.94
N THR A 137 -10.66 -9.11 3.23
CA THR A 137 -10.95 -10.10 2.19
C THR A 137 -10.46 -11.51 2.51
N ARG A 138 -9.71 -11.68 3.63
CA ARG A 138 -8.93 -12.89 3.93
C ARG A 138 -7.97 -13.31 2.82
N TRP A 139 -7.61 -12.38 1.94
CA TRP A 139 -6.64 -12.56 0.87
C TRP A 139 -5.44 -11.65 1.13
N PRO A 140 -4.19 -12.15 1.04
CA PRO A 140 -3.77 -13.48 0.57
C PRO A 140 -3.82 -14.56 1.67
N SER A 141 -3.83 -15.84 1.28
CA SER A 141 -3.94 -17.01 2.19
C SER A 141 -2.87 -17.08 3.29
N SER A 142 -1.77 -16.35 3.13
CA SER A 142 -0.71 -16.15 4.13
C SER A 142 0.08 -14.89 3.82
N LEU A 143 0.52 -14.14 4.84
CA LEU A 143 1.41 -12.97 4.69
C LEU A 143 2.82 -13.34 4.18
N LEU A 144 3.13 -14.63 4.04
CA LEU A 144 4.35 -15.19 3.43
C LEU A 144 4.10 -15.91 2.10
N SER A 145 2.89 -15.81 1.54
CA SER A 145 2.62 -16.40 0.23
C SER A 145 3.42 -15.67 -0.85
N LYS A 146 4.01 -16.46 -1.77
CA LYS A 146 4.93 -16.01 -2.82
C LYS A 146 4.35 -14.89 -3.71
N ASP A 147 3.02 -14.78 -3.76
CA ASP A 147 2.27 -13.73 -4.46
C ASP A 147 2.50 -12.30 -3.92
N ILE A 148 2.91 -12.15 -2.65
CA ILE A 148 3.23 -10.85 -2.03
C ILE A 148 4.63 -10.37 -2.44
N ILE A 149 5.55 -11.29 -2.74
CA ILE A 149 6.97 -11.00 -3.01
C ILE A 149 7.17 -10.59 -4.48
N ALA A 150 6.26 -10.92 -5.39
CA ALA A 150 6.41 -10.69 -6.82
C ALA A 150 6.03 -9.27 -7.31
N VAL A 151 5.62 -8.36 -6.41
CA VAL A 151 5.21 -6.97 -6.76
C VAL A 151 6.16 -5.92 -6.16
N VAL A 152 7.37 -6.32 -5.77
CA VAL A 152 8.48 -5.40 -5.47
C VAL A 152 9.37 -5.27 -6.70
#